data_AF-A0A7Y2IRS1-F1
#
_entry.id   AF-A0A7Y2IRS1-F1
#
_cell.length_a   1.000
_cell.length_b   1.000
_cell.length_c   1.000
_cell.angle_alpha   90.00
_cell.angle_beta   90.00
_cell.angle_gamma   90.00
#
_symmetry.space_group_name_H-M   'P 1'
#
loop_
_entity.id
_entity.type
_entity.pdbx_description
1 polymer ?
#
loop_
_entity_poly.entity_id
_entity_poly.type
_entity_poly.pdbx_seq_one_letter_code
_entity_poly.pdbx_strand_id
1 'polypeptide(L)'
;MTSEFPWHDVLNPLMAGDDLSVDAARAAMEQIMAGSASDAQTAAFIVALRAKGETVDEMTGLVQAMRSASVSVDVGVPVVDIVGTGGDGAGTFNISTTAAFVAAGAGV
;
A
#
# COMPACT_ATOMS: atom_id res chain seq x y z
N MET A 1 -5.73 -5.07 -28.36
CA MET A 1 -6.63 -5.75 -27.42
C MET A 1 -5.81 -6.03 -26.17
N THR A 2 -5.85 -5.12 -25.19
CA THR A 2 -5.22 -5.40 -23.89
C THR A 2 -6.05 -6.49 -23.24
N SER A 3 -5.45 -7.66 -23.00
CA SER A 3 -6.10 -8.72 -22.23
C SER A 3 -6.45 -8.17 -20.86
N GLU A 4 -7.69 -8.35 -20.43
CA GLU A 4 -8.17 -7.97 -19.11
C GLU A 4 -7.34 -8.71 -18.04
N PHE A 5 -6.95 -8.01 -16.97
CA PHE A 5 -6.19 -8.61 -15.88
C PHE A 5 -7.00 -9.74 -15.22
N PRO A 6 -6.44 -10.94 -15.03
CA PRO A 6 -7.19 -12.09 -14.55
C PRO A 6 -7.41 -12.01 -13.02
N TRP A 7 -8.39 -11.22 -12.59
CA TRP A 7 -8.68 -11.02 -11.16
C TRP A 7 -8.97 -12.31 -10.38
N HIS A 8 -9.43 -13.36 -11.05
CA HIS A 8 -9.63 -14.67 -10.41
C HIS A 8 -8.32 -15.30 -9.92
N ASP A 9 -7.18 -14.99 -10.55
CA ASP A 9 -5.86 -15.52 -10.17
C ASP A 9 -5.35 -14.94 -8.86
N VAL A 10 -5.88 -13.79 -8.42
CA VAL A 10 -5.54 -13.18 -7.13
C VAL A 10 -6.67 -13.32 -6.11
N LEU A 11 -7.93 -13.27 -6.53
CA LEU A 11 -9.05 -13.37 -5.60
C LEU A 11 -9.29 -14.81 -5.12
N ASN A 12 -9.15 -15.82 -5.98
CA ASN A 12 -9.38 -17.20 -5.57
C ASN A 12 -8.38 -17.68 -4.50
N PRO A 13 -7.05 -17.46 -4.65
CA PRO A 13 -6.10 -17.83 -3.60
C PRO A 13 -6.37 -17.09 -2.28
N LEU A 14 -6.63 -15.77 -2.34
CA LEU A 14 -6.93 -14.98 -1.14
C LEU A 14 -8.17 -15.49 -0.41
N MET A 15 -9.24 -15.86 -1.14
CA MET A 15 -10.44 -16.47 -0.54
C MET A 15 -10.19 -17.88 0.00
N ALA A 16 -9.23 -18.63 -0.56
CA ALA A 16 -8.81 -19.93 -0.07
C ALA A 16 -7.89 -19.85 1.16
N GLY A 17 -7.41 -18.66 1.50
CA GLY A 17 -6.44 -18.45 2.58
C GLY A 17 -4.97 -18.64 2.14
N ASP A 18 -4.72 -18.73 0.83
CA ASP A 18 -3.39 -18.89 0.26
C ASP A 18 -2.73 -17.52 0.02
N ASP A 19 -1.41 -17.48 0.23
CA ASP A 19 -0.61 -16.27 0.03
C ASP A 19 -0.34 -16.00 -1.45
N LEU A 20 -0.36 -14.73 -1.84
CA LEU A 20 0.11 -14.30 -3.16
C LEU A 20 1.62 -14.11 -3.16
N SER A 21 2.23 -14.34 -4.32
CA SER A 21 3.62 -13.92 -4.53
C SER A 21 3.73 -12.39 -4.59
N VAL A 22 4.94 -11.89 -4.38
CA VAL A 22 5.28 -10.46 -4.57
C VAL A 22 4.79 -9.94 -5.94
N ASP A 23 5.02 -10.71 -7.01
CA ASP A 23 4.64 -10.30 -8.37
C ASP A 23 3.12 -10.28 -8.58
N ALA A 24 2.39 -11.25 -8.03
CA ALA A 24 0.93 -11.29 -8.14
C ALA A 24 0.27 -10.14 -7.37
N ALA A 25 0.73 -9.87 -6.14
CA ALA A 25 0.26 -8.74 -5.36
C ALA A 25 0.59 -7.40 -6.05
N ARG A 26 1.81 -7.27 -6.58
CA ARG A 26 2.25 -6.10 -7.33
C ARG A 26 1.39 -5.86 -8.56
N ALA A 27 1.15 -6.88 -9.39
CA ALA A 27 0.36 -6.74 -10.61
C ALA A 27 -1.08 -6.33 -10.33
N ALA A 28 -1.71 -6.88 -9.28
CA ALA A 28 -3.05 -6.47 -8.85
C ALA A 28 -3.08 -4.99 -8.42
N MET A 29 -2.08 -4.56 -7.63
CA MET A 29 -1.99 -3.18 -7.18
C MET A 29 -1.68 -2.20 -8.32
N GLU A 30 -0.90 -2.60 -9.33
CA GLU A 30 -0.67 -1.82 -10.55
C GLU A 30 -2.01 -1.54 -11.29
N GLN A 31 -2.93 -2.52 -11.35
CA GLN A 31 -4.27 -2.29 -11.93
C GLN A 31 -5.09 -1.26 -11.14
N ILE A 32 -5.03 -1.33 -9.81
CA ILE A 32 -5.73 -0.40 -8.92
C ILE A 32 -5.16 1.01 -9.11
N MET A 33 -3.84 1.18 -9.07
CA MET A 33 -3.16 2.47 -9.25
C MET A 33 -3.38 3.07 -10.64
N ALA A 34 -3.52 2.23 -11.67
CA ALA A 34 -3.82 2.66 -13.04
C ALA A 34 -5.31 3.01 -13.26
N GLY A 35 -6.17 2.85 -12.24
CA GLY A 35 -7.62 3.06 -12.38
C GLY A 35 -8.29 2.05 -13.33
N SER A 36 -7.64 0.90 -13.59
CA SER A 36 -8.14 -0.15 -14.48
C SER A 36 -8.94 -1.22 -13.73
N ALA A 37 -8.87 -1.23 -12.40
CA ALA A 37 -9.72 -2.03 -11.54
C ALA A 37 -11.07 -1.33 -11.29
N SER A 38 -12.17 -2.06 -11.35
CA SER A 38 -13.46 -1.57 -10.86
C SER A 38 -13.47 -1.43 -9.33
N ASP A 39 -14.42 -0.64 -8.81
CA ASP A 39 -14.64 -0.51 -7.36
C ASP A 39 -14.90 -1.86 -6.69
N ALA A 40 -15.66 -2.74 -7.37
CA ALA A 40 -15.95 -4.08 -6.87
C ALA A 40 -14.70 -4.97 -6.78
N GLN A 41 -13.83 -4.93 -7.79
CA GLN A 41 -12.56 -5.67 -7.78
C GLN A 41 -11.62 -5.15 -6.69
N THR A 42 -11.52 -3.82 -6.57
CA THR A 42 -10.70 -3.17 -5.54
C THR A 42 -11.17 -3.54 -4.13
N ALA A 43 -12.47 -3.42 -3.87
CA ALA A 43 -13.05 -3.78 -2.58
C ALA A 43 -12.88 -5.27 -2.27
N ALA A 44 -13.13 -6.15 -3.24
CA ALA A 44 -12.96 -7.59 -3.08
C ALA A 44 -11.52 -7.96 -2.73
N PHE A 45 -10.53 -7.37 -3.43
CA PHE A 45 -9.12 -7.62 -3.16
C PHE A 45 -8.70 -7.17 -1.76
N ILE A 46 -9.06 -5.94 -1.36
CA ILE A 46 -8.71 -5.40 -0.04
C ILE A 46 -9.35 -6.23 1.09
N VAL A 47 -10.62 -6.58 0.95
CA VAL A 47 -11.35 -7.36 1.97
C VAL A 47 -10.81 -8.79 2.07
N ALA A 48 -10.57 -9.45 0.93
CA ALA A 48 -10.04 -10.82 0.91
C ALA A 48 -8.63 -10.87 1.51
N LEU A 49 -7.76 -9.92 1.16
CA LEU A 49 -6.42 -9.82 1.69
C LEU A 49 -6.44 -9.62 3.23
N ARG A 50 -7.29 -8.70 3.73
CA ARG A 50 -7.48 -8.50 5.18
C ARG A 50 -8.04 -9.74 5.88
N ALA A 51 -9.01 -10.41 5.27
CA ALA A 51 -9.65 -11.59 5.86
C ALA A 51 -8.67 -12.77 5.98
N LYS A 52 -7.80 -12.94 4.99
CA LYS A 52 -6.69 -13.91 5.03
C LYS A 52 -5.63 -13.51 6.07
N GLY A 53 -5.30 -12.22 6.12
CA GLY A 53 -4.15 -11.68 6.82
C GLY A 53 -2.99 -11.45 5.86
N GLU A 54 -2.47 -10.22 5.82
CA GLU A 54 -1.41 -9.78 4.92
C GLU A 54 -0.04 -10.42 5.26
N THR A 55 0.72 -10.84 4.25
CA THR A 55 2.12 -11.27 4.40
C THR A 55 3.12 -10.19 4.00
N VAL A 56 4.40 -10.40 4.37
CA VAL A 56 5.51 -9.51 3.97
C VAL A 56 5.67 -9.46 2.45
N ASP A 57 5.55 -10.60 1.76
CA ASP A 57 5.70 -10.66 0.30
C ASP A 57 4.59 -9.91 -0.42
N GLU A 58 3.34 -10.09 0.03
CA GLU A 58 2.19 -9.33 -0.47
C GLU A 58 2.40 -7.83 -0.26
N MET A 59 2.68 -7.40 0.98
CA MET A 59 2.91 -6.00 1.30
C MET A 59 4.07 -5.40 0.50
N THR A 60 5.13 -6.18 0.24
CA THR A 60 6.26 -5.76 -0.58
C THR A 60 5.80 -5.47 -2.02
N GLY A 61 5.02 -6.36 -2.62
CA GLY A 61 4.49 -6.19 -3.97
C GLY A 61 3.56 -4.97 -4.07
N LEU A 62 2.67 -4.79 -3.09
CA LEU A 62 1.76 -3.63 -3.03
C LEU A 62 2.54 -2.31 -2.94
N VAL A 63 3.52 -2.23 -2.04
CA VAL A 63 4.34 -1.02 -1.84
C VAL A 63 5.18 -0.72 -3.08
N GLN A 64 5.72 -1.73 -3.76
CA GLN A 64 6.46 -1.53 -5.01
C GLN A 64 5.56 -0.86 -6.07
N ALA A 65 4.35 -1.38 -6.29
CA ALA A 65 3.41 -0.79 -7.25
C ALA A 65 3.04 0.66 -6.88
N MET A 66 2.71 0.91 -5.60
CA MET A 66 2.37 2.25 -5.11
C MET A 66 3.54 3.23 -5.29
N ARG A 67 4.78 2.82 -4.98
CA ARG A 67 5.97 3.66 -5.16
C ARG A 67 6.24 3.93 -6.64
N SER A 68 6.09 2.95 -7.51
CA SER A 68 6.25 3.14 -8.96
C SER A 68 5.21 4.09 -9.57
N ALA A 69 4.01 4.15 -9.00
CA ALA A 69 2.97 5.08 -9.41
C ALA A 69 3.08 6.48 -8.75
N SER A 70 3.96 6.65 -7.75
CA SER A 70 4.11 7.91 -7.02
C SER A 70 4.93 8.95 -7.79
N VAL A 71 4.67 10.23 -7.52
CA VAL A 71 5.51 11.32 -8.02
C VAL A 71 6.77 11.40 -7.16
N SER A 72 7.92 11.15 -7.75
CA SER A 72 9.21 11.26 -7.06
C SER A 72 9.62 12.72 -6.87
N VAL A 73 10.07 13.05 -5.66
CA VAL A 73 10.65 14.35 -5.32
C VAL A 73 12.08 14.13 -4.83
N ASP A 74 13.06 14.66 -5.57
CA ASP A 74 14.45 14.66 -5.14
C ASP A 74 14.75 15.92 -4.32
N VAL A 75 15.18 15.72 -3.08
CA VAL A 75 15.47 16.79 -2.11
C VAL A 75 16.97 17.10 -2.04
N GLY A 76 17.84 16.23 -2.59
CA GLY A 76 19.29 16.45 -2.63
C GLY A 76 20.02 16.41 -1.28
N VAL A 77 19.32 16.10 -0.18
CA VAL A 77 19.87 15.97 1.17
C VAL A 77 19.24 14.77 1.89
N PRO A 78 19.88 14.23 2.94
CA PRO A 78 19.23 13.26 3.82
C PRO A 78 17.94 13.84 4.39
N VAL A 79 16.88 13.03 4.42
CA VAL A 79 15.57 13.39 4.98
C VAL A 79 15.09 12.31 5.94
N VAL A 80 14.23 12.69 6.86
CA VAL A 80 13.48 11.78 7.73
C VAL A 80 11.99 11.93 7.47
N ASP A 81 11.25 10.83 7.59
CA ASP A 81 9.79 10.83 7.58
C ASP A 81 9.28 10.46 8.98
N ILE A 82 8.30 11.23 9.48
CA ILE A 82 7.63 10.99 10.76
C ILE A 82 6.16 10.73 10.45
N VAL A 83 5.84 9.45 10.35
CA VAL A 83 4.54 8.96 9.91
C VAL A 83 4.09 7.79 10.78
N GLY A 84 2.78 7.58 10.83
CA GLY A 84 2.17 6.42 11.43
C GLY A 84 0.93 6.02 10.62
N THR A 85 0.56 4.75 10.67
CA THR A 85 -0.67 4.27 10.03
C THR A 85 -1.93 4.87 10.65
N GLY A 86 -1.84 5.27 11.92
CA GLY A 86 -2.99 5.67 12.73
C GLY A 86 -3.94 4.49 12.98
N GLY A 87 -5.15 4.80 13.46
CA GLY A 87 -6.21 3.81 13.67
C GLY A 87 -6.22 3.14 15.06
N ASP A 88 -5.40 3.60 16.00
CA ASP A 88 -5.35 3.08 17.38
C ASP A 88 -6.52 3.56 18.27
N GLY A 89 -7.29 4.56 17.81
CA GLY A 89 -8.41 5.14 18.54
C GLY A 89 -8.00 5.95 19.77
N ALA A 90 -6.72 6.30 19.92
CA ALA A 90 -6.21 6.94 21.14
C ALA A 90 -6.64 8.41 21.29
N GLY A 91 -7.16 9.04 20.23
CA GLY A 91 -7.64 10.42 20.28
C GLY A 91 -6.54 11.42 20.63
N THR A 92 -5.28 11.09 20.33
CA THR A 92 -4.16 11.99 20.56
C THR A 92 -4.26 13.22 19.67
N PHE A 93 -3.66 14.33 20.09
CA PHE A 93 -3.41 15.44 19.18
C PHE A 93 -2.41 15.01 18.08
N ASN A 94 -2.10 15.92 17.14
CA ASN A 94 -1.21 15.67 16.00
C ASN A 94 0.27 15.53 16.42
N ILE A 95 0.59 14.49 17.19
CA ILE A 95 1.91 14.25 17.77
C ILE A 95 2.98 14.13 16.69
N SER A 96 2.73 13.38 15.60
CA SER A 96 3.70 13.21 14.49
C SER A 96 4.03 14.54 13.82
N THR A 97 3.02 15.38 13.58
CA THR A 97 3.20 16.73 13.03
C THR A 97 4.00 17.63 13.97
N THR A 98 3.70 17.60 15.27
CA THR A 98 4.49 18.35 16.26
C THR A 98 5.93 17.86 16.33
N ALA A 99 6.14 16.54 16.28
CA ALA A 99 7.46 15.93 16.27
C ALA A 99 8.28 16.33 15.03
N ALA A 100 7.64 16.48 13.86
CA ALA A 100 8.29 16.98 12.65
C ALA A 100 8.85 18.40 12.83
N PHE A 101 8.11 19.31 13.46
CA PHE A 101 8.62 20.66 13.77
C PHE A 101 9.78 20.62 14.77
N VAL A 102 9.72 19.74 15.77
CA VAL A 102 10.81 19.57 16.75
C VAL A 102 12.07 19.02 16.08
N ALA A 103 11.95 17.99 15.23
CA ALA A 103 13.07 17.41 14.50
C ALA A 103 13.73 18.45 13.58
N ALA A 104 12.94 19.18 12.80
CA ALA A 104 13.44 20.25 11.95
C ALA A 104 14.13 21.37 12.76
N GLY A 105 13.57 21.75 13.90
CA GLY A 105 14.18 22.74 14.81
C GLY A 105 15.50 22.26 15.45
N ALA A 106 15.70 20.95 15.54
CA ALA A 106 16.94 20.33 15.99
C ALA A 106 17.99 20.18 14.87
N GLY A 107 17.67 20.56 13.64
CA GLY A 107 18.57 20.49 12.48
C GLY A 107 18.61 19.11 11.81
N VAL A 108 17.57 18.30 11.99
CA VAL A 108 17.33 17.07 11.21
C VAL A 108 16.63 17.41 9.90
#